data_AF-A0A833VF96-F1
#
_entry.id   AF-A0A833VF96-F1
#
_cell.length_a   1.000
_cell.length_b   1.000
_cell.length_c   1.000
_cell.angle_alpha   90.00
_cell.angle_beta   90.00
_cell.angle_gamma   90.00
#
_symmetry.space_group_name_H-M   'P 1'
#
loop_
_entity.id
_entity.type
_entity.pdbx_description
1 polymer ?
#
loop_
_entity_poly.entity_id
_entity_poly.type
_entity_poly.pdbx_seq_one_letter_code
_entity_poly.pdbx_strand_id
1 'polypeptide(L)'
;MNPKTYIPFMHLPTGRHAELVLPELETHSILSITDGLLILVHKQTRAMRLFNPLTRCMSADFPPTLLEITKMSCYAITAVAPSRSIVEQPILMIALDNDNVAYFAKPGDQTSLHIQLPFCITSALFFKNGFYCTDNEGSIWEIKPDQTSVNCVFYHDIDGRCWHLVQSRTGMLLIDFYPALAGMCKDALRKLNVFKFDLTANMIIPTNDIGDCTIFVGLKQRALLVTPTKISIERNSIYISFAPSFIYHLKNRSTVSNEQLDNVIYCPNIMMNLGVGLMCGLS
;
A
#
# COMPACT_ATOMS: atom_id res chain seq x y z
N MET A 1 -12.72 -0.40 31.89
CA MET A 1 -12.41 0.69 30.93
C MET A 1 -11.77 0.04 29.71
N ASN A 2 -12.37 0.17 28.53
CA ASN A 2 -11.76 -0.36 27.30
C ASN A 2 -10.50 0.44 26.97
N PRO A 3 -9.40 -0.20 26.54
CA PRO A 3 -8.23 0.52 26.08
C PRO A 3 -8.61 1.35 24.85
N LYS A 4 -8.41 2.67 24.91
CA LYS A 4 -8.56 3.54 23.74
C LYS A 4 -7.52 3.14 22.71
N THR A 5 -7.95 2.84 21.48
CA THR A 5 -7.02 2.58 20.38
C THR A 5 -6.53 3.92 19.84
N TYR A 6 -5.24 4.19 20.06
CA TYR A 6 -4.55 5.35 19.49
C TYR A 6 -3.94 4.94 18.16
N ILE A 7 -4.24 5.71 17.11
CA ILE A 7 -3.49 5.63 15.87
C ILE A 7 -2.64 6.89 15.73
N PRO A 8 -1.31 6.75 15.73
CA PRO A 8 -0.44 7.87 15.44
C PRO A 8 -0.43 8.18 13.94
N PHE A 9 -0.71 9.42 13.61
CA PHE A 9 -0.59 10.00 12.28
C PHE A 9 0.54 11.02 12.27
N MET A 10 1.16 11.17 11.11
CA MET A 10 2.18 12.18 10.90
C MET A 10 1.67 13.19 9.88
N HIS A 11 1.54 14.45 10.29
CA HIS A 11 1.23 15.52 9.36
C HIS A 11 2.48 15.82 8.53
N LEU A 12 2.53 15.29 7.31
CA LEU A 12 3.68 15.39 6.41
C LEU A 12 4.16 16.85 6.23
N PRO A 13 3.25 17.84 6.03
CA PRO A 13 3.62 19.24 5.88
C PRO A 13 4.04 19.96 7.17
N THR A 14 3.92 19.37 8.36
CA THR A 14 4.42 20.02 9.59
C THR A 14 5.23 19.15 10.52
N GLY A 15 5.44 17.89 10.17
CA GLY A 15 6.14 16.92 10.99
C GLY A 15 5.65 16.75 12.41
N ARG A 16 4.45 17.24 12.65
CA ARG A 16 3.75 17.03 13.91
C ARG A 16 3.16 15.64 13.83
N HIS A 17 3.46 14.83 14.82
CA HIS A 17 2.67 13.64 15.08
C HIS A 17 1.36 14.09 15.73
N ALA A 18 0.29 13.42 15.36
CA ALA A 18 -1.01 13.53 16.00
C ALA A 18 -1.44 12.11 16.35
N GLU A 19 -1.58 11.83 17.64
CA GLU A 19 -2.25 10.62 18.07
C GLU A 19 -3.75 10.84 17.93
N LEU A 20 -4.35 10.18 16.96
CA LEU A 20 -5.79 10.19 16.80
C LEU A 20 -6.37 9.07 17.65
N VAL A 21 -7.16 9.46 18.65
CA VAL A 21 -8.13 8.55 19.25
C VAL A 21 -9.19 8.29 18.21
N LEU A 22 -9.34 7.05 17.78
CA LEU A 22 -10.35 6.65 16.79
C LEU A 22 -11.44 5.81 17.48
N PRO A 23 -12.52 6.42 18.02
CA PRO A 23 -13.64 5.68 18.61
C PRO A 23 -14.27 4.68 17.64
N GLU A 24 -14.16 4.93 16.33
CA GLU A 24 -14.66 4.04 15.27
C GLU A 24 -14.04 2.64 15.36
N LEU A 25 -12.82 2.51 15.93
CA LEU A 25 -12.14 1.23 16.14
C LEU A 25 -12.69 0.43 17.34
N GLU A 26 -13.56 1.03 18.16
CA GLU A 26 -14.30 0.28 19.17
C GLU A 26 -15.28 -0.68 18.49
N THR A 27 -15.91 -0.24 17.41
CA THR A 27 -16.90 -1.01 16.63
C THR A 27 -16.31 -1.67 15.39
N HIS A 28 -15.15 -1.23 14.91
CA HIS A 28 -14.51 -1.74 13.70
C HIS A 28 -13.11 -2.32 13.95
N SER A 29 -12.72 -3.29 13.14
CA SER A 29 -11.35 -3.79 13.04
C SER A 29 -10.71 -3.28 11.75
N ILE A 30 -9.40 -3.07 11.75
CA ILE A 30 -8.66 -2.67 10.56
C ILE A 30 -8.32 -3.92 9.76
N LEU A 31 -8.72 -3.95 8.48
CA LEU A 31 -8.42 -5.03 7.55
C LEU A 31 -7.18 -4.73 6.71
N SER A 32 -7.04 -3.50 6.23
CA SER A 32 -5.94 -3.09 5.35
C SER A 32 -5.81 -1.58 5.34
N ILE A 33 -4.72 -1.07 4.74
CA ILE A 33 -4.43 0.36 4.59
C ILE A 33 -3.93 0.58 3.17
N THR A 34 -4.38 1.67 2.56
CA THR A 34 -3.99 2.10 1.21
C THR A 34 -4.06 3.63 1.13
N ASP A 35 -3.06 4.28 0.54
CA ASP A 35 -3.05 5.74 0.31
C ASP A 35 -3.44 6.61 1.52
N GLY A 36 -3.07 6.18 2.74
CA GLY A 36 -3.41 6.86 3.99
C GLY A 36 -4.86 6.67 4.48
N LEU A 37 -5.63 5.82 3.81
CA LEU A 37 -6.98 5.40 4.18
C LEU A 37 -6.96 4.04 4.86
N LEU A 38 -7.89 3.84 5.80
CA LEU A 38 -8.10 2.56 6.48
C LEU A 38 -9.26 1.81 5.82
N ILE A 39 -9.07 0.52 5.53
CA ILE A 39 -10.18 -0.38 5.26
C ILE A 39 -10.61 -0.98 6.59
N LEU A 40 -11.82 -0.67 6.99
CA LEU A 40 -12.43 -1.09 8.23
C LEU A 40 -13.46 -2.18 7.98
N VAL A 41 -13.58 -3.10 8.94
CA VAL A 41 -14.64 -4.12 8.98
C VAL A 41 -15.37 -3.99 10.29
N HIS A 42 -16.68 -3.76 10.24
CA HIS A 42 -17.52 -3.69 11.43
C HIS A 42 -17.52 -5.04 12.16
N LYS A 43 -17.26 -5.05 13.47
CA LYS A 43 -17.07 -6.28 14.25
C LYS A 43 -18.32 -7.17 14.28
N GLN A 44 -19.51 -6.57 14.36
CA GLN A 44 -20.79 -7.28 14.44
C GLN A 44 -21.38 -7.57 13.05
N THR A 45 -21.76 -6.53 12.30
CA THR A 45 -22.39 -6.66 10.96
C THR A 45 -21.45 -7.16 9.88
N ARG A 46 -20.14 -7.17 10.14
CA ARG A 46 -19.12 -7.56 9.16
C ARG A 46 -19.05 -6.65 7.92
N ALA A 47 -19.74 -5.51 7.91
CA ALA A 47 -19.70 -4.59 6.79
C ALA A 47 -18.30 -3.99 6.59
N MET A 48 -17.82 -3.97 5.34
CA MET A 48 -16.53 -3.36 4.97
C MET A 48 -16.74 -1.90 4.56
N ARG A 49 -15.87 -1.00 5.03
CA ARG A 49 -15.91 0.44 4.74
C ARG A 49 -14.51 1.01 4.54
N LEU A 50 -14.41 2.06 3.73
CA LEU A 50 -13.21 2.88 3.61
C LEU A 50 -13.33 4.06 4.58
N PHE A 51 -12.26 4.37 5.30
CA PHE A 51 -12.24 5.41 6.32
C PHE A 51 -11.02 6.31 6.16
N ASN A 52 -11.24 7.62 6.15
CA ASN A 52 -10.20 8.61 6.21
C ASN A 52 -10.05 9.05 7.68
N PRO A 53 -8.96 8.66 8.35
CA PRO A 53 -8.77 8.96 9.76
C PRO A 53 -8.54 10.44 10.06
N LEU A 54 -8.07 11.22 9.08
CA LEU A 54 -7.83 12.65 9.24
C LEU A 54 -9.12 13.46 9.11
N THR A 55 -10.00 13.10 8.17
CA THR A 55 -11.27 13.82 7.95
C THR A 55 -12.45 13.20 8.69
N ARG A 56 -12.27 12.00 9.29
CA ARG A 56 -13.33 11.16 9.86
C ARG A 56 -14.43 10.78 8.86
N CYS A 57 -14.16 10.94 7.56
CA CYS A 57 -15.10 10.52 6.54
C CYS A 57 -15.06 9.00 6.39
N MET A 58 -16.23 8.38 6.34
CA MET A 58 -16.39 6.95 6.12
C MET A 58 -17.29 6.72 4.91
N SER A 59 -16.97 5.73 4.08
CA SER A 59 -17.81 5.33 2.96
C SER A 59 -19.08 4.64 3.45
N ALA A 60 -20.06 4.49 2.56
CA ALA A 60 -21.10 3.48 2.74
C ALA A 60 -20.52 2.06 2.69
N ASP A 61 -21.36 1.07 2.99
CA ASP A 61 -20.97 -0.34 3.01
C ASP A 61 -20.59 -0.84 1.62
N PHE A 62 -19.44 -1.51 1.52
CA PHE A 62 -19.12 -2.33 0.36
C PHE A 62 -19.91 -3.65 0.41
N PRO A 63 -20.14 -4.29 -0.76
CA PRO A 63 -20.88 -5.54 -0.85
C PRO A 63 -20.31 -6.63 0.07
N PRO A 64 -21.16 -7.42 0.76
CA PRO A 64 -20.71 -8.50 1.65
C PRO A 64 -19.80 -9.53 0.98
N THR A 65 -20.01 -9.79 -0.32
CA THR A 65 -19.18 -10.71 -1.13
C THR A 65 -17.70 -10.37 -1.05
N LEU A 66 -17.34 -9.08 -1.02
CA LEU A 66 -15.95 -8.63 -0.93
C LEU A 66 -15.28 -9.10 0.38
N LEU A 67 -16.04 -9.14 1.47
CA LEU A 67 -15.52 -9.65 2.75
C LEU A 67 -15.41 -11.17 2.74
N GLU A 68 -16.37 -11.88 2.18
CA GLU A 68 -16.31 -13.35 2.08
C GLU A 68 -15.06 -13.80 1.34
N ILE A 69 -14.75 -13.12 0.23
CA ILE A 69 -13.51 -13.29 -0.54
C ILE A 69 -12.28 -13.15 0.37
N THR A 70 -12.18 -12.06 1.15
CA THR A 70 -11.05 -11.85 2.08
C THR A 70 -10.96 -12.85 3.24
N LYS A 71 -12.05 -13.57 3.56
CA LYS A 71 -12.07 -14.59 4.63
C LYS A 71 -11.74 -15.98 4.11
N MET A 72 -12.23 -16.32 2.92
CA MET A 72 -12.03 -17.64 2.30
C MET A 72 -10.58 -17.86 1.90
N SER A 73 -9.85 -16.78 1.66
CA SER A 73 -8.44 -16.84 1.32
C SER A 73 -7.57 -17.00 2.58
N CYS A 74 -6.83 -18.10 2.68
CA CYS A 74 -5.66 -18.20 3.58
C CYS A 74 -4.55 -17.18 3.23
N TYR A 75 -4.77 -16.41 2.17
CA TYR A 75 -3.89 -15.43 1.58
C TYR A 75 -4.13 -14.03 2.15
N ALA A 76 -3.05 -13.28 2.31
CA ALA A 76 -3.13 -11.89 2.72
C ALA A 76 -3.66 -11.01 1.59
N ILE A 77 -4.28 -9.88 1.92
CA ILE A 77 -4.52 -8.81 0.93
C ILE A 77 -3.16 -8.30 0.44
N THR A 78 -2.91 -8.46 -0.86
CA THR A 78 -1.65 -8.12 -1.49
C THR A 78 -1.63 -6.68 -1.97
N ALA A 79 -2.72 -6.24 -2.59
CA ALA A 79 -2.82 -4.89 -3.10
C ALA A 79 -4.23 -4.31 -2.93
N VAL A 80 -4.29 -3.00 -2.71
CA VAL A 80 -5.54 -2.24 -2.59
C VAL A 80 -5.35 -0.87 -3.21
N ALA A 81 -6.28 -0.46 -4.05
CA ALA A 81 -6.34 0.90 -4.60
C ALA A 81 -7.77 1.45 -4.57
N PRO A 82 -8.01 2.65 -4.00
CA PRO A 82 -9.28 3.36 -4.14
C PRO A 82 -9.23 4.33 -5.33
N SER A 83 -10.29 4.39 -6.15
CA SER A 83 -10.29 5.25 -7.34
C SER A 83 -10.44 6.74 -7.05
N ARG A 84 -11.13 7.10 -5.98
CA ARG A 84 -11.54 8.47 -5.70
C ARG A 84 -11.51 8.76 -4.20
N SER A 85 -11.76 10.02 -3.86
CA SER A 85 -12.08 10.39 -2.49
C SER A 85 -13.28 9.60 -1.97
N ILE A 86 -13.29 9.32 -0.67
CA ILE A 86 -14.41 8.66 0.03
C ILE A 86 -15.76 9.32 -0.27
N VAL A 87 -15.76 10.65 -0.46
CA VAL A 87 -16.96 11.45 -0.72
C VAL A 87 -17.56 11.16 -2.12
N GLU A 88 -16.75 10.75 -3.08
CA GLU A 88 -17.17 10.52 -4.47
C GLU A 88 -17.50 9.05 -4.77
N GLN A 89 -17.82 8.24 -3.76
CA GLN A 89 -18.11 6.81 -3.89
C GLN A 89 -16.98 6.05 -4.62
N PRO A 90 -15.85 5.79 -3.93
CA PRO A 90 -14.68 5.20 -4.55
C PRO A 90 -14.97 3.79 -5.06
N ILE A 91 -14.37 3.43 -6.19
CA ILE A 91 -14.22 2.03 -6.57
C ILE A 91 -13.01 1.51 -5.79
N LEU A 92 -13.22 0.47 -5.00
CA LEU A 92 -12.16 -0.22 -4.29
C LEU A 92 -11.72 -1.43 -5.09
N MET A 93 -10.44 -1.47 -5.46
CA MET A 93 -9.79 -2.68 -5.95
C MET A 93 -9.13 -3.42 -4.79
N ILE A 94 -9.35 -4.73 -4.68
CA ILE A 94 -8.66 -5.64 -3.77
C ILE A 94 -8.08 -6.79 -4.60
N ALA A 95 -6.81 -7.10 -4.37
CA ALA A 95 -6.16 -8.31 -4.86
C ALA A 95 -5.67 -9.13 -3.67
N LEU A 96 -5.83 -10.45 -3.76
CA LEU A 96 -5.41 -11.40 -2.73
C LEU A 96 -4.14 -12.13 -3.18
N ASP A 97 -3.33 -12.54 -2.20
CA ASP A 97 -2.08 -13.23 -2.50
C ASP A 97 -2.34 -14.55 -3.23
N ASN A 98 -1.56 -14.84 -4.27
CA ASN A 98 -1.72 -16.01 -5.14
C ASN A 98 -3.11 -16.19 -5.79
N ASP A 99 -3.98 -15.19 -5.71
CA ASP A 99 -5.26 -15.16 -6.42
C ASP A 99 -5.04 -14.28 -7.65
N ASN A 100 -5.04 -14.89 -8.84
CA ASN A 100 -4.89 -14.17 -10.11
C ASN A 100 -6.18 -13.43 -10.46
N VAL A 101 -6.77 -12.72 -9.51
CA VAL A 101 -8.08 -12.07 -9.60
C VAL A 101 -8.00 -10.71 -8.94
N ALA A 102 -8.51 -9.69 -9.63
CA ALA A 102 -8.78 -8.39 -9.04
C ALA A 102 -10.28 -8.24 -8.78
N TYR A 103 -10.63 -7.88 -7.55
CA TYR A 103 -11.99 -7.64 -7.11
C TYR A 103 -12.25 -6.13 -7.05
N PHE A 104 -13.35 -5.68 -7.65
CA PHE A 104 -13.77 -4.29 -7.69
C PHE A 104 -15.15 -4.15 -7.08
N ALA A 105 -15.34 -3.12 -6.26
CA ALA A 105 -16.65 -2.80 -5.71
C ALA A 105 -16.79 -1.32 -5.46
N LYS A 106 -18.03 -0.81 -5.53
CA LYS A 106 -18.41 0.51 -5.02
C LYS A 106 -19.20 0.36 -3.72
N PRO A 107 -19.21 1.39 -2.86
CA PRO A 107 -20.14 1.46 -1.76
C PRO A 107 -21.58 1.38 -2.26
N GLY A 108 -22.39 0.51 -1.67
CA GLY A 108 -23.79 0.29 -2.01
C GLY A 108 -24.04 -0.77 -3.09
N ASP A 109 -23.00 -1.31 -3.73
CA ASP A 109 -23.16 -2.44 -4.65
C ASP A 109 -23.67 -3.68 -3.90
N GLN A 110 -24.42 -4.55 -4.60
CA GLN A 110 -24.88 -5.83 -4.05
C GLN A 110 -23.78 -6.91 -4.12
N THR A 111 -22.97 -6.88 -5.18
CA THR A 111 -21.90 -7.85 -5.45
C THR A 111 -20.63 -7.14 -5.92
N SER A 112 -19.49 -7.80 -5.76
CA SER A 112 -18.23 -7.35 -6.35
C SER A 112 -18.08 -7.84 -7.79
N LEU A 113 -17.46 -7.03 -8.63
CA LEU A 113 -16.95 -7.42 -9.95
C LEU A 113 -15.60 -8.12 -9.75
N HIS A 114 -15.38 -9.25 -10.41
CA HIS A 114 -14.10 -9.94 -10.43
C HIS A 114 -13.55 -9.97 -11.85
N ILE A 115 -12.26 -9.75 -12.00
CA ILE A 115 -11.55 -9.84 -13.28
C ILE A 115 -10.41 -10.83 -13.11
N GLN A 116 -10.43 -11.90 -13.91
CA GLN A 116 -9.34 -12.86 -13.99
C GLN A 116 -8.13 -12.22 -14.66
N LEU A 117 -6.97 -12.37 -14.04
CA LEU A 117 -5.70 -11.84 -14.49
C LEU A 117 -4.80 -12.99 -14.96
N PRO A 118 -3.89 -12.72 -15.92
CA PRO A 118 -2.86 -13.67 -16.31
C PRO A 118 -1.66 -13.72 -15.34
N PHE A 119 -1.68 -12.92 -14.27
CA PHE A 119 -0.56 -12.75 -13.33
C PHE A 119 -1.06 -12.51 -11.89
N CYS A 120 -0.16 -12.67 -10.91
CA CYS A 120 -0.40 -12.25 -9.52
C CYS A 120 -0.07 -10.77 -9.36
N ILE A 121 -0.96 -9.98 -8.75
CA ILE A 121 -0.68 -8.58 -8.44
C ILE A 121 0.26 -8.48 -7.24
N THR A 122 1.28 -7.64 -7.35
CA THR A 122 2.17 -7.27 -6.23
C THR A 122 1.89 -5.87 -5.70
N SER A 123 1.56 -4.90 -6.55
CA SER A 123 1.22 -3.55 -6.09
C SER A 123 0.09 -3.00 -6.91
N ALA A 124 -0.66 -2.05 -6.34
CA ALA A 124 -1.76 -1.40 -7.00
C ALA A 124 -1.77 0.08 -6.69
N LEU A 125 -2.13 0.87 -7.70
CA LEU A 125 -2.31 2.31 -7.58
C LEU A 125 -3.43 2.74 -8.53
N PHE A 126 -4.32 3.61 -8.08
CA PHE A 126 -5.21 4.31 -9.00
C PHE A 126 -4.57 5.62 -9.46
N PHE A 127 -4.45 5.81 -10.77
CA PHE A 127 -3.82 7.00 -11.34
C PHE A 127 -4.50 7.38 -12.65
N LYS A 128 -4.68 8.68 -12.92
CA LYS A 128 -5.27 9.19 -14.20
C LYS A 128 -6.50 8.40 -14.72
N ASN A 129 -7.41 8.02 -13.83
CA ASN A 129 -8.62 7.23 -14.13
C ASN A 129 -8.42 5.74 -14.49
N GLY A 130 -7.22 5.19 -14.30
CA GLY A 130 -6.92 3.77 -14.47
C GLY A 130 -6.42 3.14 -13.17
N PHE A 131 -6.70 1.84 -12.98
CA PHE A 131 -6.01 1.05 -11.97
C PHE A 131 -4.74 0.50 -12.59
N TYR A 132 -3.59 0.87 -12.04
CA TYR A 132 -2.31 0.30 -12.43
C TYR A 132 -1.87 -0.71 -11.38
N CYS A 133 -1.30 -1.81 -11.83
CA CYS A 133 -0.72 -2.80 -10.94
C CYS A 133 0.59 -3.34 -11.50
N THR A 134 1.39 -3.93 -10.61
CA THR A 134 2.61 -4.66 -10.98
C THR A 134 2.40 -6.15 -10.79
N ASP A 135 3.11 -6.96 -11.56
CA ASP A 135 3.24 -8.39 -11.30
C ASP A 135 4.56 -8.73 -10.57
N ASN A 136 4.89 -10.01 -10.50
CA ASN A 136 6.14 -10.50 -9.91
C ASN A 136 7.37 -10.28 -10.81
N GLU A 137 7.18 -9.99 -12.09
CA GLU A 137 8.25 -9.76 -13.07
C GLU A 137 8.59 -8.26 -13.19
N GLY A 138 7.76 -7.39 -12.63
CA GLY A 138 7.92 -5.94 -12.68
C GLY A 138 7.23 -5.30 -13.88
N SER A 139 6.44 -6.08 -14.62
CA SER A 139 5.58 -5.52 -15.66
C SER A 139 4.48 -4.68 -15.01
N ILE A 140 4.10 -3.61 -15.70
CA ILE A 140 3.01 -2.72 -15.28
C ILE A 140 1.82 -3.00 -16.16
N TRP A 141 0.68 -3.18 -15.51
CA TRP A 141 -0.60 -3.49 -16.14
C TRP A 141 -1.62 -2.41 -15.80
N GLU A 142 -2.46 -2.05 -16.77
CA GLU A 142 -3.63 -1.19 -16.57
C GLU A 142 -4.88 -2.06 -16.59
N ILE A 143 -5.69 -1.97 -15.52
CA ILE A 143 -6.99 -2.61 -15.40
C ILE A 143 -8.08 -1.54 -15.46
N LYS A 144 -9.03 -1.73 -16.38
CA LYS A 144 -10.22 -0.88 -16.52
C LYS A 144 -11.46 -1.70 -16.18
N PRO A 145 -12.03 -1.55 -14.96
CA PRO A 145 -13.13 -2.39 -14.52
C PRO A 145 -14.43 -2.16 -15.31
N ASP A 146 -14.65 -0.95 -15.84
CA ASP A 146 -15.78 -0.61 -16.71
C ASP A 146 -15.75 -1.34 -18.06
N GLN A 147 -14.55 -1.63 -18.57
CA GLN A 147 -14.32 -2.33 -19.83
C GLN A 147 -13.96 -3.80 -19.63
N THR A 148 -13.79 -4.24 -18.38
CA THR A 148 -13.22 -5.54 -18.03
C THR A 148 -11.91 -5.84 -18.76
N SER A 149 -11.13 -4.80 -19.08
CA SER A 149 -9.92 -4.93 -19.89
C SER A 149 -8.68 -4.92 -19.02
N VAL A 150 -7.71 -5.76 -19.38
CA VAL A 150 -6.39 -5.86 -18.74
C VAL A 150 -5.34 -5.67 -19.82
N ASN A 151 -4.54 -4.61 -19.72
CA ASN A 151 -3.54 -4.25 -20.73
C ASN A 151 -2.15 -4.19 -20.10
N CYS A 152 -1.18 -4.88 -20.70
CA CYS A 152 0.22 -4.68 -20.33
C CYS A 152 0.69 -3.33 -20.89
N VAL A 153 0.97 -2.36 -20.02
CA VAL A 153 1.46 -1.04 -20.44
C VAL A 153 2.99 -0.98 -20.44
N PHE A 154 3.65 -1.88 -19.71
CA PHE A 154 5.09 -2.04 -19.73
C PHE A 154 5.44 -3.47 -19.39
N TYR A 155 6.25 -4.11 -20.24
CA TYR A 155 6.76 -5.44 -19.99
C TYR A 155 8.18 -5.35 -19.42
N HIS A 156 8.41 -6.05 -18.31
CA HIS A 156 9.73 -6.21 -17.72
C HIS A 156 10.05 -7.69 -17.56
N ASP A 157 11.27 -8.07 -17.94
CA ASP A 157 11.74 -9.46 -17.94
C ASP A 157 12.99 -9.59 -17.04
N ILE A 158 12.89 -9.05 -15.82
CA ILE A 158 13.96 -9.16 -14.83
C ILE A 158 13.38 -9.64 -13.50
N ASP A 159 14.03 -10.66 -12.94
CA ASP A 159 13.75 -11.22 -11.61
C ASP A 159 13.89 -10.13 -10.52
N GLY A 160 12.77 -9.52 -10.14
CA GLY A 160 12.66 -8.54 -9.05
C GLY A 160 11.56 -8.97 -8.09
N ARG A 161 11.89 -9.23 -6.81
CA ARG A 161 10.97 -9.97 -5.91
C ARG A 161 10.01 -9.12 -5.08
N CYS A 162 9.96 -7.81 -5.26
CA CYS A 162 8.84 -6.95 -4.85
C CYS A 162 8.88 -5.64 -5.64
N TRP A 163 7.77 -5.35 -6.32
CA TRP A 163 7.57 -4.11 -7.04
C TRP A 163 6.53 -3.28 -6.31
N HIS A 164 6.77 -1.98 -6.19
CA HIS A 164 5.82 -1.06 -5.59
C HIS A 164 5.53 0.12 -6.51
N LEU A 165 4.25 0.36 -6.76
CA LEU A 165 3.78 1.58 -7.40
C LEU A 165 3.51 2.64 -6.34
N VAL A 166 4.01 3.85 -6.59
CA VAL A 166 3.74 5.00 -5.74
C VAL A 166 3.41 6.21 -6.60
N GLN A 167 2.35 6.93 -6.21
CA GLN A 167 2.01 8.18 -6.86
C GLN A 167 2.99 9.29 -6.45
N SER A 168 3.49 10.02 -7.44
CA SER A 168 4.20 11.28 -7.26
C SER A 168 3.41 12.45 -7.85
N ARG A 169 3.85 13.68 -7.58
CA ARG A 169 3.23 14.88 -8.18
C ARG A 169 3.31 14.91 -9.71
N THR A 170 4.33 14.29 -10.28
CA THR A 170 4.64 14.36 -11.72
C THR A 170 4.27 13.10 -12.48
N GLY A 171 3.85 12.02 -11.80
CA GLY A 171 3.61 10.73 -12.43
C GLY A 171 3.65 9.57 -11.44
N MET A 172 3.92 8.37 -11.94
CA MET A 172 4.08 7.17 -11.11
C MET A 172 5.57 6.86 -10.93
N LEU A 173 5.91 6.40 -9.73
CA LEU A 173 7.21 5.82 -9.41
C LEU A 173 7.04 4.31 -9.26
N LEU A 174 7.99 3.58 -9.81
CA LEU A 174 8.15 2.15 -9.60
C LEU A 174 9.38 1.94 -8.73
N ILE A 175 9.22 1.18 -7.65
CA ILE A 175 10.31 0.84 -6.74
C ILE A 175 10.55 -0.66 -6.86
N ASP A 176 11.75 -1.00 -7.32
CA ASP A 176 12.29 -2.34 -7.26
C ASP A 176 12.92 -2.54 -5.89
N PHE A 177 12.38 -3.50 -5.16
CA PHE A 177 12.86 -3.83 -3.84
C PHE A 177 12.96 -5.35 -3.67
N TYR A 178 14.08 -5.82 -3.11
CA TYR A 178 14.28 -7.24 -2.79
C TYR A 178 14.18 -7.48 -1.28
N PRO A 179 13.02 -7.94 -0.75
CA PRO A 179 12.94 -8.34 0.64
C PRO A 179 13.77 -9.59 0.81
N ALA A 180 14.83 -9.48 1.62
CA ALA A 180 15.58 -10.63 2.08
C ALA A 180 14.65 -11.48 2.96
N LEU A 181 13.95 -12.45 2.36
CA LEU A 181 13.30 -13.52 3.09
C LEU A 181 14.40 -14.28 3.85
N ALA A 182 14.33 -14.23 5.19
CA ALA A 182 15.07 -15.08 6.12
C ALA A 182 16.56 -15.34 5.80
N GLY A 183 17.45 -14.45 6.27
CA GLY A 183 18.84 -14.84 6.59
C GLY A 183 19.93 -14.62 5.54
N MET A 184 19.75 -13.75 4.55
CA MET A 184 20.79 -13.44 3.55
C MET A 184 21.29 -11.98 3.58
N CYS A 185 22.55 -11.83 3.17
CA CYS A 185 23.52 -10.74 3.33
C CYS A 185 23.06 -9.28 3.13
N LYS A 186 23.76 -8.34 3.78
CA LYS A 186 23.70 -6.87 3.55
C LYS A 186 23.82 -6.47 2.06
N ASP A 187 24.37 -7.34 1.22
CA ASP A 187 24.53 -7.14 -0.23
C ASP A 187 23.19 -7.19 -1.00
N ALA A 188 22.16 -7.87 -0.50
CA ALA A 188 20.83 -7.91 -1.14
C ALA A 188 20.14 -6.53 -1.09
N LEU A 189 20.45 -5.71 -0.07
CA LEU A 189 19.94 -4.35 0.09
C LEU A 189 20.60 -3.34 -0.88
N ARG A 190 21.67 -3.73 -1.59
CA ARG A 190 22.38 -2.86 -2.55
C ARG A 190 21.65 -2.68 -3.88
N LYS A 191 20.51 -3.35 -4.10
CA LYS A 191 19.77 -3.35 -5.36
C LYS A 191 18.39 -2.67 -5.25
N LEU A 192 18.26 -1.62 -4.45
CA LEU A 192 17.06 -0.80 -4.52
C LEU A 192 17.17 0.15 -5.72
N ASN A 193 16.26 -0.02 -6.69
CA ASN A 193 16.15 0.89 -7.82
C ASN A 193 14.81 1.61 -7.79
N VAL A 194 14.83 2.89 -8.16
CA VAL A 194 13.61 3.67 -8.37
C VAL A 194 13.56 4.06 -9.83
N PHE A 195 12.37 3.95 -10.41
CA PHE A 195 12.12 4.34 -11.78
C PHE A 195 10.95 5.32 -11.84
N LYS A 196 11.06 6.31 -12.72
CA LYS A 196 9.92 7.13 -13.14
C LYS A 196 9.23 6.41 -14.29
N PHE A 197 7.92 6.27 -14.23
CA PHE A 197 7.16 5.69 -15.33
C PHE A 197 6.63 6.80 -16.25
N ASP A 198 7.08 6.80 -17.50
CA ASP A 198 6.52 7.63 -18.56
C ASP A 198 5.38 6.89 -19.25
N LEU A 199 4.15 7.25 -18.87
CA LEU A 199 2.92 6.72 -19.45
C LEU A 199 2.74 7.03 -20.94
N THR A 200 3.39 8.07 -21.46
CA THR A 200 3.24 8.45 -22.87
C THR A 200 4.11 7.57 -23.74
N ALA A 201 5.34 7.32 -23.28
CA ALA A 201 6.30 6.49 -23.97
C ALA A 201 6.20 4.99 -23.61
N ASN A 202 5.42 4.64 -22.58
CA ASN A 202 5.37 3.30 -21.99
C ASN A 202 6.77 2.79 -21.59
N MET A 203 7.54 3.64 -20.90
CA MET A 203 8.92 3.33 -20.50
C MET A 203 9.16 3.64 -19.02
N ILE A 204 10.03 2.85 -18.40
CA ILE A 204 10.61 3.17 -17.09
C ILE A 204 11.95 3.90 -17.29
N ILE A 205 12.18 4.96 -16.51
CA ILE A 205 13.41 5.75 -16.55
C ILE A 205 14.06 5.64 -15.17
N PRO A 206 15.24 4.99 -15.05
CA PRO A 206 15.96 4.89 -13.79
C PRO A 206 16.21 6.28 -13.20
N THR A 207 16.00 6.43 -11.89
CA THR A 207 16.24 7.68 -11.20
C THR A 207 16.86 7.43 -9.82
N ASN A 208 17.80 8.29 -9.47
CA ASN A 208 18.36 8.40 -8.13
C ASN A 208 17.91 9.71 -7.45
N ASP A 209 16.88 10.36 -8.01
CA ASP A 209 16.40 11.66 -7.57
C ASP A 209 14.86 11.75 -7.63
N ILE A 210 14.27 11.63 -6.43
CA ILE A 210 12.85 11.89 -6.17
C ILE A 210 12.61 13.31 -5.62
N GLY A 211 13.63 14.18 -5.71
CA GLY A 211 13.59 15.58 -5.30
C GLY A 211 13.45 15.76 -3.79
N ASP A 212 12.62 16.72 -3.39
CA ASP A 212 12.32 17.00 -1.98
C ASP A 212 11.34 15.99 -1.38
N CYS A 213 11.29 14.75 -1.87
CA CYS A 213 10.42 13.71 -1.34
C CYS A 213 11.21 12.60 -0.65
N THR A 214 10.50 11.81 0.13
CA THR A 214 10.97 10.64 0.87
C THR A 214 9.95 9.53 0.65
N ILE A 215 10.41 8.32 0.43
CA ILE A 215 9.53 7.15 0.29
C ILE A 215 9.59 6.35 1.59
N PHE A 216 8.45 5.82 2.01
CA PHE A 216 8.38 4.81 3.06
C PHE A 216 7.88 3.51 2.44
N VAL A 217 8.59 2.42 2.70
CA VAL A 217 8.25 1.07 2.23
C VAL A 217 8.12 0.18 3.45
N GLY A 218 7.00 -0.53 3.55
CA GLY A 218 6.79 -1.52 4.61
C GLY A 218 6.46 -2.90 4.05
N LEU A 219 6.13 -3.82 4.95
CA LEU A 219 5.78 -5.19 4.58
C LEU A 219 4.52 -5.23 3.70
N LYS A 220 4.41 -6.32 2.91
CA LYS A 220 3.25 -6.62 2.04
C LYS A 220 2.98 -5.52 1.01
N GLN A 221 4.04 -5.10 0.35
CA GLN A 221 3.98 -4.33 -0.89
C GLN A 221 3.34 -2.93 -0.79
N ARG A 222 3.39 -2.32 0.40
CA ARG A 222 2.89 -0.95 0.62
C ARG A 222 4.02 0.08 0.63
N ALA A 223 3.87 1.11 -0.18
CA ALA A 223 4.79 2.23 -0.23
C ALA A 223 4.05 3.56 -0.29
N LEU A 224 4.63 4.61 0.31
CA LEU A 224 4.07 5.95 0.34
C LEU A 224 5.15 6.99 0.05
N LEU A 225 4.86 7.93 -0.85
CA LEU A 225 5.71 9.08 -1.12
C LEU A 225 5.25 10.28 -0.28
N VAL A 226 6.21 10.92 0.36
CA VAL A 226 5.99 12.01 1.32
C VAL A 226 6.91 13.17 0.96
N THR A 227 6.41 14.42 1.00
CA THR A 227 7.28 15.61 0.94
C THR A 227 7.60 16.08 2.36
N PRO A 228 8.86 16.01 2.84
CA PRO A 228 9.25 16.51 4.14
C PRO A 228 9.23 18.03 4.14
N THR A 229 8.52 18.62 5.08
CA THR A 229 8.53 20.08 5.24
C THR A 229 8.93 20.53 6.65
N LYS A 230 8.77 19.66 7.67
CA LYS A 230 9.06 19.98 9.08
C LYS A 230 9.38 18.76 9.97
N ILE A 231 9.27 17.51 9.51
CA ILE A 231 9.98 16.40 10.20
C ILE A 231 11.44 16.48 9.75
N SER A 232 12.37 16.22 10.68
CA SER A 232 13.74 15.82 10.34
C SER A 232 13.76 14.41 9.72
N ILE A 233 13.18 14.26 8.52
CA ILE A 233 13.38 13.08 7.67
C ILE A 233 14.22 13.49 6.47
N GLU A 234 15.04 12.56 6.01
CA GLU A 234 15.97 12.80 4.93
C GLU A 234 15.26 12.82 3.59
N ARG A 235 15.50 13.88 2.82
CA ARG A 235 15.01 14.02 1.44
C ARG A 235 15.75 13.05 0.53
N ASN A 236 15.16 12.76 -0.63
CA ASN A 236 15.70 11.85 -1.63
C ASN A 236 16.17 10.50 -1.05
N SER A 237 15.38 9.97 -0.11
CA SER A 237 15.70 8.78 0.67
C SER A 237 14.49 7.86 0.80
N ILE A 238 14.75 6.60 1.13
CA ILE A 238 13.76 5.55 1.29
C ILE A 238 13.90 4.95 2.68
N TYR A 239 12.83 4.99 3.45
CA TYR A 239 12.75 4.42 4.79
C TYR A 239 12.10 3.05 4.69
N ILE A 240 12.80 2.02 5.14
CA ILE A 240 12.34 0.64 5.09
C ILE A 240 12.03 0.18 6.51
N SER A 241 10.77 -0.21 6.74
CA SER A 241 10.20 -0.38 8.09
C SER A 241 10.06 -1.84 8.54
N PHE A 242 10.84 -2.77 7.98
CA PHE A 242 10.84 -4.17 8.39
C PHE A 242 12.24 -4.69 8.64
N ALA A 243 12.37 -5.70 9.50
CA ALA A 243 13.65 -6.07 10.09
C ALA A 243 14.67 -6.61 9.05
N PRO A 244 15.90 -6.06 9.00
CA PRO A 244 16.36 -4.89 9.74
C PRO A 244 15.85 -3.58 9.12
N SER A 245 15.42 -2.62 9.95
CA SER A 245 15.01 -1.29 9.48
C SER A 245 16.22 -0.43 9.09
N PHE A 246 16.17 0.25 7.95
CA PHE A 246 17.25 1.12 7.49
C PHE A 246 16.73 2.27 6.61
N ILE A 247 17.58 3.28 6.44
CA ILE A 247 17.39 4.35 5.46
C ILE A 247 18.30 4.05 4.27
N TYR A 248 17.75 4.11 3.06
CA TYR A 248 18.49 4.05 1.80
C TYR A 248 18.51 5.43 1.15
N HIS A 249 19.70 5.97 0.91
CA HIS A 249 19.88 7.26 0.26
C HIS A 249 20.05 7.05 -1.25
N LEU A 250 19.15 7.63 -2.05
CA LEU A 250 19.12 7.34 -3.49
C LEU A 250 20.36 7.88 -4.22
N LYS A 251 20.83 9.06 -3.82
CA LYS A 251 21.90 9.78 -4.54
C LYS A 251 23.24 9.06 -4.51
N ASN A 252 23.66 8.59 -3.35
CA ASN A 252 24.95 7.94 -3.11
C ASN A 252 24.84 6.41 -2.92
N ARG A 253 23.61 5.87 -2.95
CA ARG A 253 23.30 4.44 -2.77
C ARG A 253 23.82 3.87 -1.46
N SER A 254 23.89 4.68 -0.41
CA SER A 254 24.32 4.24 0.92
C SER A 254 23.14 3.81 1.78
N THR A 255 23.38 2.87 2.68
CA THR A 255 22.43 2.45 3.70
C THR A 255 22.92 2.86 5.08
N VAL A 256 22.00 3.36 5.90
CA VAL A 256 22.25 3.65 7.32
C VAL A 256 21.31 2.79 8.13
N SER A 257 21.87 1.90 8.97
CA SER A 257 21.09 1.15 9.94
C SER A 257 20.40 2.14 10.86
N ASN A 258 19.09 2.01 11.00
CA ASN A 258 18.33 3.01 11.71
C ASN A 258 17.88 2.47 13.07
N GLU A 259 18.77 2.52 14.06
CA GLU A 259 18.44 2.29 15.48
C GLU A 259 17.48 3.38 16.03
N GLN A 260 17.31 4.51 15.32
CA GLN A 260 16.46 5.63 15.72
C GLN A 260 15.01 5.55 15.19
N LEU A 261 14.70 4.58 14.30
CA LEU A 261 13.34 4.35 13.82
C LEU A 261 12.42 3.73 14.88
N ASP A 262 12.97 3.23 15.99
CA ASP A 262 12.17 2.84 17.16
C ASP A 262 11.34 4.02 17.71
N ASN A 263 11.75 5.28 17.43
CA ASN A 263 11.09 6.50 17.89
C ASN A 263 10.45 7.35 16.78
N VAL A 264 10.68 7.04 15.49
CA VAL A 264 9.90 7.65 14.41
C VAL A 264 8.66 6.79 14.24
N ILE A 265 7.57 7.23 14.84
CA ILE A 265 6.27 6.57 14.80
C ILE A 265 5.77 6.55 13.36
N TYR A 266 6.21 5.54 12.62
CA TYR A 266 5.75 5.22 11.28
C TYR A 266 4.94 3.95 11.41
N CYS A 267 3.71 4.07 11.92
CA CYS A 267 2.91 2.99 12.51
C CYS A 267 3.42 1.59 12.13
N PRO A 268 4.36 1.06 12.92
CA PRO A 268 4.81 -0.31 12.74
C PRO A 268 3.61 -1.24 12.98
N ASN A 269 2.63 -0.83 13.78
CA ASN A 269 1.36 -1.54 13.94
C ASN A 269 0.34 -1.40 12.79
N ILE A 270 0.54 -0.49 11.83
CA ILE A 270 -0.31 -0.37 10.63
C ILE A 270 0.34 -1.07 9.43
N MET A 271 1.68 -1.14 9.38
CA MET A 271 2.40 -1.85 8.33
C MET A 271 2.91 -3.26 8.72
N MET A 272 3.14 -3.56 10.01
CA MET A 272 3.54 -4.90 10.50
C MET A 272 2.35 -5.76 10.98
N ASN A 273 1.21 -5.18 11.35
CA ASN A 273 0.13 -5.93 12.00
C ASN A 273 -0.91 -6.49 11.03
N LEU A 274 -0.42 -7.21 10.00
CA LEU A 274 -1.22 -8.16 9.23
C LEU A 274 -0.51 -9.51 9.09
N GLY A 275 0.50 -9.80 9.93
CA GLY A 275 1.33 -11.01 9.84
C GLY A 275 1.18 -12.03 10.96
N VAL A 276 0.67 -11.66 12.15
CA VAL A 276 0.55 -12.60 13.27
C VAL A 276 -0.76 -12.35 14.01
N GLY A 277 -1.74 -13.23 13.83
CA GLY A 277 -2.98 -13.20 14.64
C GLY A 277 -4.26 -13.53 13.90
N LEU A 278 -4.30 -14.62 13.13
CA LEU A 278 -5.56 -15.32 12.80
C LEU A 278 -5.35 -16.84 12.87
N MET A 279 -4.59 -17.27 13.87
CA MET A 279 -4.62 -18.65 14.40
C MET A 279 -4.62 -18.47 15.91
N CYS A 280 -5.57 -19.09 16.61
CA CYS A 280 -5.89 -18.95 18.03
C CYS A 280 -6.77 -17.75 18.39
N GLY A 281 -8.08 -18.00 18.49
CA GLY A 281 -9.06 -17.05 19.01
C GLY A 281 -10.43 -17.07 18.34
N LEU A 282 -10.81 -18.17 17.68
CA LEU A 282 -12.21 -18.49 17.40
C LEU A 282 -12.66 -19.46 18.50
N SER A 283 -13.34 -18.92 19.50
CA SER A 283 -14.26 -19.66 20.36
C SER A 283 -15.66 -19.14 20.10
#